data_AF-A0A925C8W8-F1
#
_entry.id   AF-A0A925C8W8-F1
#
_cell.length_a   1.000
_cell.length_b   1.000
_cell.length_c   1.000
_cell.angle_alpha   90.00
_cell.angle_beta   90.00
_cell.angle_gamma   90.00
#
_symmetry.space_group_name_H-M   'P 1'
#
loop_
_entity.id
_entity.type
_entity.pdbx_description
1 polymer ?
#
loop_
_entity_poly.entity_id
_entity_poly.type
_entity_poly.pdbx_seq_one_letter_code
_entity_poly.pdbx_strand_id
1 'polypeptide(L)' 'MGLSGWHLLILALVALLFFGGGGRISSIMGDMAKGIKSFKKGLSEDDEDERPEARPADPRVIDQRPVKTTERDTTKTG' A
#
# COMPACT_ATOMS: atom_id res chain seq x y z
N MET A 1 -0.77 -10.70 -38.25
CA MET A 1 -0.85 -9.29 -37.81
C MET A 1 -1.02 -9.31 -36.30
N GLY A 2 0.06 -9.65 -35.59
CA GLY A 2 0.00 -9.96 -34.17
C GLY A 2 -0.25 -8.70 -33.35
N LEU A 3 -0.90 -8.88 -32.20
CA LEU A 3 -1.07 -7.88 -31.16
C LEU A 3 0.34 -7.47 -30.65
N SER A 4 1.03 -6.62 -31.40
CA SER A 4 2.32 -6.08 -30.98
C SER A 4 2.08 -5.31 -29.68
N GLY A 5 3.05 -5.31 -28.76
CA GLY A 5 2.94 -4.62 -27.47
C GLY A 5 2.50 -3.16 -27.57
N TRP A 6 2.64 -2.54 -28.75
CA TRP A 6 2.10 -1.24 -29.08
C TRP A 6 0.57 -1.14 -28.93
N HIS A 7 -0.17 -2.19 -29.31
CA HIS A 7 -1.62 -2.25 -29.16
C HIS A 7 -2.05 -2.34 -27.69
N LEU A 8 -1.32 -3.11 -26.87
CA LEU A 8 -1.57 -3.21 -25.43
C LEU A 8 -1.31 -1.89 -24.72
N LEU A 9 -0.26 -1.17 -25.12
CA LEU A 9 0.06 0.14 -24.56
C LEU A 9 -1.05 1.17 -24.85
N ILE A 10 -1.55 1.20 -26.10
CA ILE A 10 -2.66 2.06 -26.51
C ILE A 10 -3.94 1.69 -25.75
N LEU A 11 -4.25 0.39 -25.63
CA LEU A 11 -5.41 -0.09 -24.91
C LEU A 11 -5.37 0.28 -23.42
N ALA A 12 -4.20 0.14 -22.78
CA ALA A 12 -4.00 0.52 -21.39
C ALA A 12 -4.20 2.02 -21.17
N LEU A 13 -3.76 2.87 -22.11
CA LEU A 13 -3.93 4.33 -22.03
C LEU A 13 -5.41 4.73 -22.09
N VAL A 14 -6.17 4.13 -23.02
CA VAL A 14 -7.61 4.36 -23.13
C VAL A 14 -8.33 3.86 -21.88
N ALA A 15 -7.99 2.65 -21.41
CA ALA A 15 -8.57 2.10 -20.18
C ALA A 15 -8.29 3.00 -18.97
N LEU A 16 -7.08 3.55 -18.83
CA LEU A 16 -6.75 4.45 -17.72
C LEU A 16 -7.52 5.78 -17.81
N LEU A 17 -7.79 6.32 -18.99
CA LEU A 17 -8.61 7.54 -19.13
C LEU A 17 -10.08 7.29 -18.76
N PHE A 18 -10.63 6.15 -19.16
CA PHE A 18 -12.02 5.77 -18.86
C PHE A 18 -12.22 5.35 -17.39
N PHE A 19 -11.30 4.58 -16.85
CA PHE A 19 -11.42 4.02 -15.50
C PHE A 19 -10.72 4.89 -14.44
N GLY A 20 -9.69 5.66 -14.79
CA GLY A 20 -8.80 6.36 -13.86
C GLY A 20 -9.35 7.64 -13.22
N GLY A 21 -10.53 8.13 -13.60
CA GLY A 21 -11.13 9.32 -13.01
C GLY A 21 -11.74 9.12 -11.61
N GLY A 22 -11.92 7.88 -11.15
CA GLY A 22 -12.82 7.56 -10.03
C GLY A 22 -12.17 7.01 -8.75
N GLY A 23 -10.84 6.99 -8.62
CA GLY A 23 -10.12 6.57 -7.40
C GLY A 23 -10.25 5.08 -7.00
N ARG A 24 -11.24 4.35 -7.51
CA ARG A 24 -11.52 2.94 -7.18
C ARG A 24 -10.40 1.97 -7.60
N ILE A 25 -9.63 2.33 -8.63
CA ILE A 25 -8.52 1.50 -9.11
C ILE A 25 -7.43 1.37 -8.05
N SER A 26 -7.19 2.39 -7.24
CA SER A 26 -6.14 2.33 -6.21
C SER A 26 -6.44 1.28 -5.14
N SER A 27 -7.69 1.16 -4.69
CA SER A 27 -8.08 0.14 -3.71
C SER A 27 -8.01 -1.27 -4.31
N ILE A 28 -8.58 -1.46 -5.51
CA ILE A 28 -8.63 -2.77 -6.18
C ILE A 28 -7.22 -3.24 -6.59
N MET A 29 -6.38 -2.33 -7.10
CA MET A 29 -5.00 -2.61 -7.46
C MET A 29 -4.14 -2.87 -6.22
N GLY A 30 -4.45 -2.24 -5.08
CA GLY A 30 -3.83 -2.53 -3.78
C GLY A 30 -4.12 -3.94 -3.28
N ASP A 31 -5.38 -4.39 -3.35
CA ASP A 31 -5.76 -5.75 -2.95
C ASP A 31 -5.21 -6.80 -3.93
N MET A 32 -5.20 -6.50 -5.23
CA MET A 32 -4.60 -7.36 -6.24
C MET A 32 -3.07 -7.46 -6.09
N ALA A 33 -2.39 -6.36 -5.76
CA ALA A 33 -0.95 -6.35 -5.50
C ALA A 33 -0.58 -7.20 -4.28
N LYS A 34 -1.40 -7.17 -3.21
CA LYS A 34 -1.21 -8.05 -2.05
C LYS A 34 -1.39 -9.52 -2.43
N GLY A 35 -2.42 -9.87 -3.21
CA GLY A 35 -2.66 -11.23 -3.69
C GLY A 35 -1.50 -11.77 -4.53
N ILE A 36 -1.00 -10.97 -5.48
CA ILE A 36 0.15 -11.34 -6.33
C ILE A 36 1.44 -11.41 -5.49
N LYS A 37 1.65 -10.52 -4.51
CA LYS A 37 2.81 -10.56 -3.61
C LYS A 37 2.81 -11.82 -2.74
N SER A 38 1.67 -12.20 -2.17
CA SER A 38 1.53 -13.44 -1.40
C SER A 38 1.69 -14.69 -2.27
N PHE A 39 1.21 -14.67 -3.51
CA PHE A 39 1.42 -15.75 -4.46
C PHE A 39 2.90 -15.91 -4.82
N LYS A 40 3.59 -14.81 -5.12
CA LYS A 40 5.03 -14.82 -5.39
C LYS A 40 5.82 -15.25 -4.16
N LYS A 41 5.47 -14.75 -2.97
CA LYS A 41 6.11 -15.16 -1.72
C LYS A 41 5.91 -16.64 -1.45
N GLY A 42 4.72 -17.19 -1.66
CA GLY A 42 4.48 -18.64 -1.50
C GLY A 42 5.23 -19.49 -2.52
N LEU A 43 5.43 -18.99 -3.75
CA LEU A 43 6.27 -19.65 -4.75
C LEU A 43 7.78 -19.55 -4.40
N SER A 44 8.22 -18.40 -3.89
CA SER A 44 9.62 -18.16 -3.52
C SER A 44 10.00 -18.78 -2.17
N GLU A 45 9.05 -19.04 -1.27
CA GLU A 45 9.30 -19.81 -0.03
C GLU A 45 9.58 -21.29 -0.32
N ASP A 46 9.14 -21.83 -1.47
CA ASP A 46 9.54 -23.18 -1.94
C ASP A 46 10.98 -23.19 -2.51
N ASP A 47 11.53 -22.03 -2.91
CA ASP A 47 12.84 -21.90 -3.56
C ASP A 47 13.94 -21.29 -2.65
N GLU A 48 13.58 -20.48 -1.65
CA GLU A 48 14.52 -19.76 -0.77
C GLU A 48 14.02 -19.74 0.69
N ASP A 49 14.29 -20.80 1.44
CA ASP A 49 14.48 -20.68 2.88
C ASP A 49 15.54 -19.56 3.13
N GLU A 50 15.23 -18.58 4.00
CA GLU A 50 16.15 -17.59 4.59
C GLU A 50 16.22 -16.12 4.09
N ARG A 51 15.13 -15.46 3.65
CA ARG A 51 15.12 -13.96 3.64
C ARG A 51 13.91 -13.32 4.34
N PRO A 52 14.11 -12.57 5.44
CA PRO A 52 13.04 -11.79 6.05
C PRO A 52 12.78 -10.54 5.20
N GLU A 53 11.91 -10.64 4.20
CA GLU A 53 11.54 -9.47 3.39
C GLU A 53 10.69 -8.48 4.18
N ALA A 54 11.35 -7.37 4.55
CA ALA A 54 10.87 -6.00 4.64
C ALA A 54 9.36 -5.84 4.89
N ARG A 55 9.02 -5.65 6.17
CA ARG A 55 7.76 -5.02 6.59
C ARG A 55 7.62 -3.70 5.82
N PRO A 56 6.52 -3.45 5.09
CA PRO A 56 6.29 -2.12 4.55
C PRO A 56 6.25 -1.17 5.76
N ALA A 57 7.13 -0.17 5.76
CA ALA A 57 7.14 0.89 6.76
C ALA A 57 5.72 1.45 6.83
N ASP A 58 5.05 1.23 7.97
CA ASP A 58 3.71 1.66 8.28
C ASP A 58 3.64 3.19 8.15
N PRO A 59 3.10 3.75 7.04
CA PRO A 59 2.95 5.17 6.93
C PRO A 59 1.58 5.48 7.52
N ARG A 60 1.60 5.91 8.79
CA ARG A 60 0.54 6.64 9.49
C ARG A 60 -0.51 5.77 10.20
N VAL A 61 -0.21 5.39 11.43
CA VAL A 61 -1.23 5.47 12.48
C VAL A 61 -1.29 6.93 12.95
N ILE A 62 -2.34 7.59 12.49
CA ILE A 62 -2.84 8.86 13.00
C ILE A 62 -3.14 8.66 14.50
N ASP A 63 -2.24 9.10 15.37
CA ASP A 63 -2.52 9.21 16.81
C ASP A 63 -3.24 10.54 17.07
N GLN A 64 -4.49 10.61 16.61
CA GLN A 64 -5.47 11.58 17.10
C GLN A 64 -6.35 10.88 18.13
N ARG A 65 -5.90 10.87 19.39
CA ARG A 65 -6.80 10.74 20.54
C ARG A 65 -6.65 11.99 21.42
N PRO A 66 -7.70 12.81 21.58
CA PRO A 66 -7.68 13.91 22.54
C PRO A 66 -7.98 13.32 23.92
N VAL A 67 -6.98 13.18 24.79
CA VAL A 67 -7.18 12.80 26.19
C VAL A 67 -6.37 13.72 27.11
N LYS A 68 -7.14 14.65 27.69
CA LYS A 68 -7.11 15.15 29.08
C LYS A 68 -5.78 15.60 29.72
N THR A 69 -5.74 16.90 29.96
CA THR A 69 -5.43 17.51 31.27
C THR A 69 -4.01 17.32 31.82
N THR A 70 -3.12 18.23 31.42
CA THR A 70 -2.05 18.68 32.32
C THR A 70 -2.55 19.95 33.01
N GLU A 71 -3.24 19.79 34.13
CA GLU A 71 -3.54 20.85 35.09
C GLU A 71 -3.01 20.41 36.45
N ARG A 72 -2.18 21.29 37.06
CA ARG A 72 -1.55 21.24 38.39
C ARG A 72 -0.47 20.15 38.51
N ASP A 73 0.75 20.44 38.94
CA ASP A 73 1.07 21.18 40.15
C ASP A 73 2.55 21.59 40.09
N THR A 74 2.82 22.89 40.03
CA THR A 74 4.15 23.47 40.30
C THR A 74 4.13 23.91 41.76
N THR A 75 4.39 22.95 42.66
CA THR A 75 4.73 23.24 44.04
C THR A 75 6.20 23.67 44.09
N LYS A 76 6.38 24.98 44.06
CA LYS A 76 7.11 25.78 45.06
C LYS A 76 8.31 25.09 45.74
N THR A 77 9.50 25.36 45.21
CA THR A 77 10.73 25.49 45.99
C THR A 77 10.83 26.95 46.42
N GLY A 78 10.73 27.20 47.72
CA GLY A 78 10.84 28.52 48.35
C GLY A 78 10.51 28.42 49.82
#